data_AF-A0A953UV54-F1
#
_entry.id   AF-A0A953UV54-F1
#
_cell.length_a   1.000
_cell.length_b   1.000
_cell.length_c   1.000
_cell.angle_alpha   90.00
_cell.angle_beta   90.00
_cell.angle_gamma   90.00
#
_symmetry.space_group_name_H-M   'P 1'
#
loop_
_entity.id
_entity.type
_entity.pdbx_description
1 polymer ?
#
loop_
_entity_poly.entity_id
_entity_poly.type
_entity_poly.pdbx_seq_one_letter_code
_entity_poly.pdbx_strand_id
1 'polypeptide(L)'
;MDQPTVLIISDDAEFSRVVMDRWQGERNAPAFTLMSGDICRDLDGEGFDMAIVGAVRPEVLSAVFQSLGPAGNPVLFVSQQSPHKAGQMQPGVSVLQQHEGWLDALMLVSMEVLRHGQTRARADRAEEAGKALERQAALGRYMLDVRHTLNNALTSVMGNSELLLLEPLKLSAVSRSQIETIRNMAVRMHEILQRFSSIEKELNAVEQQAENEARTRVRTAAASS
;
A
#
# COMPACT_ATOMS: atom_id res chain seq x y z
N MET A 1 13.49 3.78 -5.74
CA MET A 1 12.66 2.72 -6.36
C MET A 1 13.53 1.50 -6.32
N ASP A 2 13.15 0.45 -5.59
CA ASP A 2 13.92 -0.79 -5.65
C ASP A 2 13.83 -1.34 -7.08
N GLN A 3 14.99 -1.75 -7.58
CA GLN A 3 15.11 -2.42 -8.85
C GLN A 3 14.50 -3.82 -8.67
N PRO A 4 13.58 -4.26 -9.55
CA PRO A 4 13.02 -5.59 -9.42
C PRO A 4 14.13 -6.65 -9.55
N THR A 5 14.02 -7.75 -8.81
CA THR A 5 14.97 -8.85 -8.82
C THR A 5 14.38 -10.06 -9.53
N VAL A 6 15.07 -10.55 -10.56
CA VAL A 6 14.69 -11.75 -11.32
C VAL A 6 15.64 -12.89 -10.97
N LEU A 7 15.08 -13.98 -10.47
CA LEU A 7 15.79 -15.22 -10.20
C LEU A 7 15.77 -16.11 -11.46
N ILE A 8 16.94 -16.45 -12.01
CA ILE A 8 17.05 -17.39 -13.14
C ILE A 8 17.57 -18.73 -12.60
N ILE A 9 16.80 -19.79 -12.81
CA ILE A 9 17.15 -21.16 -12.45
C ILE A 9 17.39 -21.96 -13.72
N SER A 10 18.65 -22.34 -13.95
CA SER A 10 19.06 -23.11 -15.11
C SER A 10 20.28 -23.97 -14.84
N ASP A 11 20.30 -25.17 -15.42
CA ASP A 11 21.52 -26.00 -15.45
C ASP A 11 22.39 -25.67 -16.68
N ASP A 12 21.91 -24.80 -17.57
CA ASP A 12 22.59 -24.33 -18.77
C ASP A 12 23.01 -22.85 -18.63
N ALA A 13 24.33 -22.62 -18.62
CA ALA A 13 24.90 -21.29 -18.55
C ALA A 13 24.59 -20.46 -19.82
N GLU A 14 24.43 -21.10 -20.98
CA GLU A 14 24.08 -20.42 -22.23
C GLU A 14 22.66 -19.86 -22.16
N PHE A 15 21.70 -20.63 -21.64
CA PHE A 15 20.33 -20.16 -21.41
C PHE A 15 20.32 -18.89 -20.56
N SER A 16 20.99 -18.91 -19.41
CA SER A 16 21.03 -17.77 -18.49
C SER A 16 21.66 -16.54 -19.14
N ARG A 17 22.77 -16.73 -19.86
CA ARG A 17 23.45 -15.65 -20.57
C ARG A 17 22.57 -15.01 -21.64
N VAL A 18 21.92 -15.81 -22.48
CA VAL A 18 21.09 -15.30 -23.59
C VAL A 18 19.89 -14.51 -23.06
N VAL A 19 19.27 -14.96 -21.97
CA VAL A 19 18.18 -14.22 -21.30
C VAL A 19 18.68 -12.88 -20.77
N MET A 20 19.83 -12.87 -20.07
CA MET A 20 20.41 -11.64 -19.53
C MET A 20 20.84 -10.66 -20.64
N ASP A 21 21.52 -11.15 -21.68
CA ASP A 21 21.99 -10.34 -22.82
C ASP A 21 20.81 -9.71 -23.56
N ARG A 22 19.71 -10.47 -23.75
CA ARG A 22 18.49 -9.92 -24.35
C ARG A 22 17.88 -8.81 -23.50
N TRP A 23 18.00 -8.89 -22.18
CA TRP A 23 17.50 -7.87 -21.26
C TRP A 23 18.36 -6.61 -21.25
N GLN A 24 19.66 -6.69 -21.56
CA GLN A 24 20.53 -5.50 -21.66
C GLN A 24 20.09 -4.54 -22.79
N GLY A 25 19.37 -5.03 -23.79
CA GLY A 25 18.77 -4.20 -24.84
C GLY A 25 17.56 -3.38 -24.38
N GLU A 26 17.07 -3.61 -23.16
CA GLU A 26 15.85 -3.00 -22.64
C GLU A 26 16.15 -1.84 -21.70
N ARG A 27 15.26 -0.83 -21.69
CA ARG A 27 15.48 0.39 -20.88
C ARG A 27 15.52 0.14 -19.37
N ASN A 28 14.80 -0.87 -18.90
CA ASN A 28 14.66 -1.20 -17.48
C ASN A 28 15.09 -2.65 -17.25
N ALA A 29 16.36 -2.85 -16.93
CA ALA A 29 16.88 -4.15 -16.52
C ALA A 29 16.65 -4.39 -15.02
N PRO A 30 16.19 -5.58 -14.61
CA PRO A 30 16.14 -5.98 -13.20
C PRO A 30 17.54 -6.32 -12.69
N ALA A 31 17.66 -6.47 -11.37
CA ALA A 31 18.77 -7.20 -10.79
C ALA A 31 18.58 -8.70 -11.07
N PHE A 32 19.67 -9.43 -11.32
CA PHE A 32 19.60 -10.86 -11.61
C PHE A 32 20.27 -11.67 -10.51
N THR A 33 19.59 -12.73 -10.08
CA THR A 33 20.15 -13.78 -9.23
C THR A 33 20.17 -15.06 -10.05
N LEU A 34 21.32 -15.73 -10.14
CA LEU A 34 21.48 -16.97 -10.90
C LEU A 34 21.60 -18.15 -9.95
N MET A 35 20.86 -19.23 -10.22
CA MET A 35 20.94 -20.49 -9.48
C MET A 35 20.87 -21.69 -10.42
N SER A 36 21.53 -22.79 -10.04
CA SER A 36 21.33 -24.09 -10.70
C SER A 36 20.19 -24.84 -10.02
N GLY A 37 19.55 -25.75 -10.75
CA GLY A 37 18.44 -26.56 -10.22
C GLY A 37 18.84 -27.36 -8.97
N ASP A 38 20.10 -27.81 -8.88
CA ASP A 38 20.59 -28.60 -7.74
C ASP A 38 20.70 -27.80 -6.43
N ILE A 39 20.84 -26.47 -6.54
CA ILE A 39 21.08 -25.55 -5.42
C ILE A 39 19.76 -24.89 -4.96
N CYS A 40 18.69 -25.03 -5.75
CA CYS A 40 17.37 -24.51 -5.44
C CYS A 40 16.71 -25.33 -4.31
N ARG A 41 17.04 -24.98 -3.06
CA ARG A 41 16.40 -25.50 -1.85
C ARG A 41 16.11 -24.33 -0.90
N ASP A 42 14.96 -24.37 -0.24
CA ASP A 42 14.56 -23.41 0.80
C ASP A 42 14.68 -21.94 0.36
N LEU A 43 14.06 -21.59 -0.77
CA LEU A 43 14.00 -20.22 -1.24
C LEU A 43 13.04 -19.39 -0.40
N ASP A 44 13.50 -18.22 0.03
CA ASP A 44 12.64 -17.21 0.66
C ASP A 44 11.96 -16.36 -0.42
N GLY A 45 10.66 -16.12 -0.28
CA GLY A 45 9.87 -15.35 -1.24
C GLY A 45 10.18 -13.85 -1.24
N GLU A 46 10.89 -13.36 -0.22
CA GLU A 46 11.32 -11.96 -0.15
C GLU A 46 12.56 -11.64 -1.00
N GLY A 47 13.27 -12.66 -1.51
CA GLY A 47 14.55 -12.48 -2.21
C GLY A 47 14.47 -12.16 -3.70
N PHE A 48 13.30 -12.28 -4.32
CA PHE A 48 13.09 -12.05 -5.75
C PHE A 48 11.66 -11.63 -6.05
N ASP A 49 11.42 -10.89 -7.13
CA ASP A 49 10.08 -10.48 -7.58
C ASP A 49 9.47 -11.50 -8.54
N MET A 50 10.30 -12.26 -9.26
CA MET A 50 9.89 -13.22 -10.28
C MET A 50 10.99 -14.26 -10.52
N ALA A 51 10.60 -15.50 -10.84
CA ALA A 51 11.54 -16.55 -11.24
C ALA A 51 11.37 -16.96 -12.71
N ILE A 52 12.49 -17.22 -13.39
CA ILE A 52 12.55 -17.81 -14.72
C ILE A 52 13.28 -19.16 -14.60
N VAL A 53 12.59 -20.24 -14.95
CA VAL A 53 13.12 -21.60 -14.92
C VAL A 53 13.27 -22.07 -16.36
N GLY A 54 14.44 -22.52 -16.76
CA GLY A 54 14.65 -23.02 -18.13
C GLY A 54 15.92 -23.85 -18.25
N ALA A 55 15.95 -24.78 -19.20
CA ALA A 55 17.07 -25.72 -19.39
C ALA A 55 17.52 -26.40 -18.08
N VAL A 56 16.55 -26.80 -17.25
CA VAL A 56 16.76 -27.61 -16.05
C VAL A 56 16.44 -29.07 -16.36
N ARG A 57 17.20 -29.99 -15.78
CA ARG A 57 16.96 -31.43 -15.90
C ARG A 57 15.57 -31.82 -15.39
N PRO A 58 14.80 -32.67 -16.11
CA PRO A 58 13.45 -33.06 -15.70
C PRO A 58 13.36 -33.67 -14.29
N GLU A 59 14.42 -34.34 -13.83
CA GLU A 59 14.50 -34.99 -12.53
C GLU A 59 14.48 -33.99 -11.35
N VAL A 60 14.99 -32.78 -11.58
CA VAL A 60 15.14 -31.73 -10.55
C VAL A 60 14.00 -30.70 -10.62
N LEU A 61 13.30 -30.63 -11.76
CA LEU A 61 12.26 -29.64 -12.03
C LEU A 61 11.12 -29.64 -11.00
N SER A 62 10.69 -30.82 -10.54
CA SER A 62 9.66 -30.93 -9.50
C SER A 62 10.11 -30.32 -8.16
N ALA A 63 11.37 -30.55 -7.78
CA ALA A 63 11.95 -30.00 -6.55
C ALA A 63 12.11 -28.47 -6.63
N VAL A 64 12.46 -27.95 -7.81
CA VAL A 64 12.51 -26.50 -8.07
C VAL A 64 11.14 -25.87 -7.87
N PHE A 65 10.07 -26.41 -8.47
CA PHE A 65 8.73 -25.85 -8.29
C PHE A 65 8.21 -26.00 -6.86
N GLN A 66 8.52 -27.11 -6.17
CA GLN A 66 8.19 -27.25 -4.75
C GLN A 66 8.89 -26.21 -3.88
N SER A 67 10.10 -25.80 -4.24
CA SER A 67 10.85 -24.74 -3.53
C SER A 67 10.33 -23.34 -3.84
N LEU A 68 9.79 -23.12 -5.04
CA LEU A 68 9.22 -21.83 -5.46
C LEU A 68 7.76 -21.64 -5.02
N GLY A 69 7.00 -22.72 -4.83
CA GLY A 69 5.59 -22.66 -4.45
C GLY A 69 5.30 -21.82 -3.19
N PRO A 70 6.04 -22.00 -2.09
CA PRO A 70 5.85 -21.22 -0.86
C PRO A 70 6.12 -19.72 -1.01
N ALA A 71 6.97 -19.30 -1.95
CA ALA A 71 7.30 -17.90 -2.18
C ALA A 71 6.10 -17.08 -2.70
N GLY A 72 5.20 -17.71 -3.47
CA GLY A 72 4.03 -17.05 -4.04
C GLY A 72 4.34 -16.08 -5.20
N ASN A 73 5.62 -15.86 -5.50
CA ASN A 73 6.07 -15.06 -6.64
C ASN A 73 5.80 -15.76 -7.98
N PRO A 74 5.55 -14.99 -9.06
CA PRO A 74 5.31 -15.54 -10.38
C PRO A 74 6.52 -16.29 -10.93
N VAL A 75 6.26 -17.48 -11.50
CA VAL A 75 7.29 -18.33 -12.11
C VAL A 75 7.00 -18.49 -13.60
N LEU A 76 7.97 -18.17 -14.46
CA LEU A 76 7.93 -18.52 -15.88
C LEU A 76 8.82 -19.72 -16.15
N PHE A 77 8.24 -20.77 -16.69
CA PHE A 77 8.96 -21.96 -17.12
C PHE A 77 9.13 -21.98 -18.63
N VAL A 78 10.37 -21.98 -19.12
CA VAL A 78 10.71 -22.07 -20.54
C VAL A 78 11.00 -23.53 -20.91
N SER A 79 10.15 -24.11 -21.77
CA SER A 79 10.21 -25.52 -22.16
C SER A 79 10.43 -25.70 -23.66
N GLN A 80 11.32 -26.62 -24.03
CA GLN A 80 11.47 -27.11 -25.42
C GLN A 80 10.43 -28.16 -25.81
N GLN A 81 9.77 -28.79 -24.83
CA GLN A 81 8.80 -29.86 -25.06
C GLN A 81 7.36 -29.31 -25.04
N SER A 82 6.47 -29.97 -25.80
CA SER A 82 5.06 -29.61 -25.93
C SER A 82 4.37 -29.55 -24.55
N PRO A 83 3.36 -28.65 -24.37
CA PRO A 83 2.81 -28.31 -23.06
C PRO A 83 1.95 -29.45 -22.50
N HIS A 84 1.73 -30.51 -23.27
CA HIS A 84 0.86 -31.64 -22.96
C HIS A 84 1.41 -32.55 -21.84
N LYS A 85 2.69 -32.43 -21.46
CA LYS A 85 3.26 -33.08 -20.25
C LYS A 85 3.34 -32.16 -19.04
N ALA A 86 3.00 -30.88 -19.18
CA ALA A 86 3.02 -29.86 -18.13
C ALA A 86 1.67 -29.69 -17.40
N GLY A 87 0.69 -30.59 -17.64
CA GLY A 87 -0.69 -30.50 -17.15
C GLY A 87 -0.90 -30.67 -15.64
N GLN A 88 0.15 -30.64 -14.83
CA GLN A 88 0.08 -30.63 -13.36
C GLN A 88 1.05 -29.61 -12.76
N MET A 89 1.32 -28.50 -13.45
CA MET A 89 2.14 -27.44 -12.86
C MET A 89 1.36 -26.70 -11.79
N GLN A 90 2.07 -26.37 -10.70
CA GLN A 90 1.51 -25.74 -9.51
C GLN A 90 0.86 -24.38 -9.86
N PRO A 91 -0.13 -23.93 -9.08
CA PRO A 91 -0.68 -22.58 -9.21
C PRO A 91 0.44 -21.53 -9.17
N GLY A 92 0.45 -20.59 -10.13
CA GLY A 92 1.47 -19.52 -10.20
C GLY A 92 2.63 -19.78 -11.16
N VAL A 93 2.71 -20.97 -11.78
CA VAL A 93 3.69 -21.26 -12.84
C VAL A 93 3.05 -21.08 -14.22
N SER A 94 3.61 -20.18 -15.04
CA SER A 94 3.23 -20.02 -16.45
C SER A 94 4.28 -20.64 -17.36
N VAL A 95 3.84 -21.35 -18.40
CA VAL A 95 4.75 -22.04 -19.32
C VAL A 95 4.90 -21.25 -20.62
N LEU A 96 6.14 -21.01 -21.00
CA LEU A 96 6.52 -20.46 -22.30
C LEU A 96 7.23 -21.53 -23.11
N GLN A 97 6.81 -21.72 -24.36
CA GLN A 97 7.48 -22.65 -25.25
C GLN A 97 8.66 -22.02 -25.96
N GLN A 98 9.75 -22.77 -26.07
CA GLN A 98 10.94 -22.38 -26.82
C GLN A 98 10.73 -22.60 -28.32
N HIS A 99 9.94 -21.71 -28.94
CA HIS A 99 9.77 -21.60 -30.40
C HIS A 99 10.57 -20.43 -30.97
N GLU A 100 10.54 -20.20 -32.28
CA GLU A 100 11.18 -19.02 -32.89
C GLU A 100 10.64 -17.72 -32.26
N GLY A 101 11.53 -16.83 -31.78
CA GLY A 101 11.14 -15.60 -31.08
C GLY A 101 10.76 -15.77 -29.60
N TRP A 102 11.00 -16.94 -28.99
CA TRP A 102 10.70 -17.19 -27.57
C TRP A 102 11.36 -16.19 -26.62
N LEU A 103 12.53 -15.65 -26.98
CA LEU A 103 13.22 -14.64 -26.18
C LEU A 103 12.41 -13.35 -26.11
N ASP A 104 11.87 -12.87 -27.22
CA ASP A 104 11.05 -11.66 -27.23
C ASP A 104 9.74 -11.87 -26.47
N ALA A 105 9.13 -13.05 -26.59
CA ALA A 105 7.96 -13.42 -25.80
C ALA A 105 8.28 -13.48 -24.30
N LEU A 106 9.43 -14.09 -23.92
CA LEU A 106 9.89 -14.12 -22.53
C LEU A 106 10.07 -12.71 -21.99
N MET A 107 10.72 -11.84 -22.75
CA MET A 107 10.94 -10.44 -22.35
C MET A 107 9.63 -9.71 -22.12
N LEU A 108 8.70 -9.78 -23.08
CA LEU A 108 7.39 -9.13 -22.98
C LEU A 108 6.61 -9.60 -21.76
N VAL A 109 6.51 -10.92 -21.57
CA VAL A 109 5.76 -11.50 -20.43
C VAL A 109 6.45 -11.15 -19.11
N SER A 110 7.78 -11.26 -19.04
CA SER A 110 8.51 -10.98 -17.80
C SER A 110 8.38 -9.51 -17.39
N MET A 111 8.49 -8.58 -18.33
CA MET A 111 8.27 -7.16 -18.05
C MET A 111 6.84 -6.87 -17.59
N GLU A 112 5.85 -7.49 -18.23
CA GLU A 112 4.46 -7.29 -17.84
C GLU A 112 4.20 -7.83 -16.44
N VAL A 113 4.73 -9.00 -16.12
CA VAL A 113 4.64 -9.62 -14.78
C VAL A 113 5.26 -8.71 -13.71
N LEU A 114 6.47 -8.20 -13.96
CA LEU A 114 7.15 -7.28 -13.03
C LEU A 114 6.37 -5.96 -12.87
N ARG A 115 5.88 -5.39 -13.98
CA ARG A 115 5.07 -4.17 -13.96
C ARG A 115 3.76 -4.37 -13.21
N HIS A 116 3.11 -5.50 -13.42
CA HIS A 116 1.88 -5.86 -12.74
C HIS A 116 2.12 -6.02 -11.23
N GLY A 117 3.18 -6.72 -10.82
CA GLY A 117 3.58 -6.86 -9.43
C GLY A 117 3.82 -5.51 -8.75
N GLN A 118 4.57 -4.61 -9.37
CA GLN A 118 4.82 -3.26 -8.85
C GLN A 118 3.54 -2.42 -8.74
N THR A 119 2.66 -2.51 -9.73
CA THR A 119 1.39 -1.77 -9.74
C THR A 119 0.48 -2.26 -8.63
N ARG A 120 0.40 -3.59 -8.45
CA ARG A 120 -0.34 -4.22 -7.37
C ARG A 120 0.21 -3.83 -6.00
N ALA A 121 1.52 -3.94 -5.78
CA ALA A 121 2.14 -3.53 -4.52
C ALA A 121 1.96 -2.03 -4.20
N ARG A 122 1.81 -1.17 -5.22
CA ARG A 122 1.44 0.23 -5.02
C ARG A 122 -0.04 0.40 -4.67
N ALA A 123 -0.91 -0.35 -5.34
CA ALA A 123 -2.34 -0.34 -5.06
C ALA A 123 -2.63 -0.83 -3.63
N ASP A 124 -2.01 -1.93 -3.21
CA ASP A 124 -2.17 -2.51 -1.87
C ASP A 124 -1.71 -1.50 -0.79
N ARG A 125 -0.54 -0.86 -0.98
CA ARG A 125 -0.07 0.21 -0.08
C ARG A 125 -1.00 1.42 -0.05
N ALA A 126 -1.54 1.81 -1.20
CA ALA A 126 -2.49 2.92 -1.27
C ALA A 126 -3.82 2.56 -0.58
N GLU A 127 -4.26 1.31 -0.69
CA GLU A 127 -5.45 0.80 -0.01
C GLU A 127 -5.25 0.79 1.51
N GLU A 128 -4.11 0.32 2.00
CA GLU A 128 -3.77 0.33 3.43
C GLU A 128 -3.72 1.76 3.99
N ALA A 129 -3.06 2.67 3.27
CA ALA A 129 -3.05 4.09 3.62
C ALA A 129 -4.46 4.69 3.60
N GLY A 130 -5.28 4.32 2.61
CA GLY A 130 -6.69 4.71 2.50
C GLY A 130 -7.51 4.26 3.70
N LYS A 131 -7.37 2.99 4.13
CA LYS A 131 -8.04 2.46 5.33
C LYS A 131 -7.64 3.23 6.59
N ALA A 132 -6.38 3.64 6.71
CA ALA A 132 -5.92 4.44 7.85
C ALA A 132 -6.56 5.84 7.84
N LEU A 133 -6.58 6.51 6.69
CA LEU A 133 -7.20 7.82 6.52
C LEU A 133 -8.72 7.78 6.74
N GLU A 134 -9.39 6.72 6.27
CA GLU A 134 -10.84 6.54 6.45
C GLU A 134 -11.22 6.43 7.93
N ARG A 135 -10.43 5.69 8.72
CA ARG A 135 -10.60 5.59 10.18
C ARG A 135 -10.44 6.95 10.86
N GLN A 136 -9.42 7.72 10.47
CA GLN A 136 -9.21 9.08 11.00
C GLN A 136 -10.35 10.03 10.62
N ALA A 137 -10.83 9.95 9.38
CA ALA A 137 -11.97 10.74 8.91
C ALA A 137 -13.27 10.36 9.65
N ALA A 138 -13.49 9.07 9.95
CA ALA A 138 -14.63 8.62 10.73
C ALA A 138 -14.62 9.19 12.16
N LEU A 139 -13.45 9.22 12.82
CA LEU A 139 -13.30 9.87 14.12
C LEU A 139 -13.58 11.37 14.04
N GLY A 140 -13.04 12.07 13.03
CA GLY A 140 -13.31 13.48 12.80
C GLY A 140 -14.80 13.79 12.62
N ARG A 141 -15.50 13.00 11.78
CA ARG A 141 -16.95 13.12 11.59
C ARG A 141 -17.71 12.93 12.89
N TYR A 142 -17.38 11.88 13.65
CA TYR A 142 -18.01 11.65 14.95
C TYR A 142 -17.81 12.81 15.93
N MET A 143 -16.60 13.39 15.98
CA MET A 143 -16.31 14.55 16.83
C MET A 143 -17.13 15.78 16.44
N LEU A 144 -17.35 16.00 15.14
CA LEU A 144 -18.21 17.08 14.65
C LEU A 144 -19.68 16.84 15.00
N ASP A 145 -20.15 15.60 14.89
CA ASP A 145 -21.51 15.21 15.24
C ASP A 145 -21.81 15.44 16.74
N VAL A 146 -20.88 15.06 17.62
CA VAL A 146 -21.07 15.22 19.08
C VAL A 146 -20.77 16.63 19.61
N ARG A 147 -20.26 17.54 18.76
CA ARG A 147 -19.83 18.90 19.16
C ARG A 147 -20.92 19.67 19.91
N HIS A 148 -22.14 19.68 19.38
CA HIS A 148 -23.23 20.44 19.99
C HIS A 148 -23.57 19.91 21.40
N THR A 149 -23.64 18.59 21.54
CA THR A 149 -23.89 17.93 22.83
C THR A 149 -22.78 18.23 23.84
N LEU A 150 -21.51 18.17 23.41
CA LEU A 150 -20.37 18.52 24.28
C LEU A 150 -20.39 19.99 24.69
N ASN A 151 -20.67 20.91 23.76
CA ASN A 151 -20.78 22.33 24.07
C ASN A 151 -21.88 22.63 25.09
N ASN A 152 -23.04 21.96 24.97
CA ASN A 152 -24.13 22.12 25.92
C ASN A 152 -23.77 21.59 27.30
N ALA A 153 -23.12 20.42 27.37
CA ALA A 153 -22.63 19.85 28.63
C ALA A 153 -21.60 20.77 29.31
N LEU A 154 -20.62 21.27 28.55
CA LEU A 154 -19.60 22.18 29.08
C LEU A 154 -20.18 23.50 29.55
N THR A 155 -21.12 24.09 28.78
CA THR A 155 -21.82 25.32 29.18
C THR A 155 -22.55 25.13 30.51
N SER A 156 -23.22 23.97 30.68
CA SER A 156 -23.88 23.63 31.94
C SER A 156 -22.88 23.47 33.10
N VAL A 157 -21.77 22.75 32.90
CA VAL A 157 -20.74 22.57 33.94
C VAL A 157 -20.12 23.90 34.36
N MET A 158 -19.79 24.77 33.39
CA MET A 158 -19.26 26.11 33.67
C MET A 158 -20.27 26.94 34.45
N GLY A 159 -21.51 27.05 33.96
CA GLY A 159 -22.55 27.85 34.61
C GLY A 159 -22.87 27.38 36.03
N ASN A 160 -22.98 26.06 36.26
CA ASN A 160 -23.18 25.52 37.61
C ASN A 160 -21.99 25.79 38.53
N SER A 161 -20.76 25.67 38.02
CA SER A 161 -19.55 25.97 38.79
C SER A 161 -19.50 27.45 39.19
N GLU A 162 -19.86 28.35 38.27
CA GLU A 162 -19.93 29.80 38.56
C GLU A 162 -21.01 30.12 39.60
N LEU A 163 -22.21 29.55 39.48
CA LEU A 163 -23.28 29.72 40.47
C LEU A 163 -22.85 29.26 41.87
N LEU A 164 -22.18 28.11 41.98
CA LEU A 164 -21.67 27.60 43.25
C LEU A 164 -20.57 28.49 43.84
N LEU A 165 -19.72 29.09 43.01
CA LEU A 165 -18.64 29.97 43.45
C LEU A 165 -19.14 31.36 43.89
N LEU A 166 -20.29 31.80 43.37
CA LEU A 166 -20.92 33.09 43.69
C LEU A 166 -21.46 33.16 45.11
N GLU A 167 -21.86 32.05 45.72
CA GLU A 167 -22.40 32.05 47.10
C GLU A 167 -21.26 32.06 48.14
N PRO A 168 -21.01 33.19 48.84
CA PRO A 168 -20.01 33.23 49.89
C PRO A 168 -20.52 32.45 51.10
N LEU A 169 -19.63 31.70 51.78
CA LEU A 169 -19.84 31.03 53.08
C LEU A 169 -20.51 29.64 53.08
N LYS A 170 -20.98 29.09 51.95
CA LYS A 170 -21.52 27.70 51.92
C LYS A 170 -20.50 26.60 51.67
N LEU A 171 -19.34 26.95 51.10
CA LEU A 171 -18.32 25.98 50.68
C LEU A 171 -17.05 26.11 51.50
N SER A 172 -16.44 24.97 51.82
CA SER A 172 -15.08 24.95 52.38
C SER A 172 -14.07 25.51 51.38
N ALA A 173 -12.92 26.00 51.87
CA ALA A 173 -11.83 26.47 51.00
C ALA A 173 -11.36 25.40 50.00
N VAL A 174 -11.34 24.13 50.43
CA VAL A 174 -10.96 22.99 49.59
C VAL A 174 -12.00 22.75 48.50
N SER A 175 -13.29 22.72 48.84
CA SER A 175 -14.38 22.53 47.88
C SER A 175 -14.42 23.67 46.86
N ARG A 176 -14.16 24.90 47.29
CA ARG A 176 -14.07 26.06 46.41
C ARG A 176 -12.94 25.89 45.38
N SER A 177 -11.75 25.53 45.82
CA SER A 177 -10.59 25.28 44.95
C SER A 177 -10.85 24.14 43.94
N GLN A 178 -11.57 23.08 44.36
CA GLN A 178 -11.97 22.00 43.45
C GLN A 178 -12.94 22.48 42.37
N ILE A 179 -13.95 23.27 42.73
CA ILE A 179 -14.93 23.81 41.78
C ILE A 179 -14.25 24.78 40.80
N GLU A 180 -13.31 25.60 41.26
CA GLU A 180 -12.48 26.44 40.38
C GLU A 180 -11.68 25.61 39.38
N THR A 181 -11.11 24.48 39.83
CA THR A 181 -10.39 23.55 38.95
C THR A 181 -11.31 22.95 37.89
N ILE A 182 -12.51 22.50 38.27
CA ILE A 182 -13.52 21.97 37.34
C ILE A 182 -13.91 23.03 36.31
N ARG A 183 -14.21 24.26 36.74
CA ARG A 183 -14.53 25.37 35.87
C ARG A 183 -13.41 25.64 34.86
N ASN A 184 -12.17 25.71 35.33
CA ASN A 184 -11.01 25.97 34.47
C ASN A 184 -10.79 24.83 33.46
N MET A 185 -11.02 23.57 33.85
CA MET A 185 -10.94 22.43 32.91
C MET A 185 -12.06 22.46 31.88
N ALA A 186 -13.29 22.87 32.26
CA ALA A 186 -14.40 23.01 31.33
C ALA A 186 -14.14 24.12 30.29
N VAL A 187 -13.59 25.26 30.70
CA VAL A 187 -13.15 26.33 29.79
C VAL A 187 -12.10 25.82 28.80
N ARG A 188 -11.06 25.12 29.30
CA ARG A 188 -10.02 24.55 28.44
C ARG A 188 -10.56 23.54 27.43
N MET A 189 -11.51 22.70 27.83
CA MET A 189 -12.20 21.78 26.90
C MET A 189 -13.03 22.53 25.86
N HIS A 190 -13.70 23.62 26.25
CA HIS A 190 -14.47 24.45 25.33
C HIS A 190 -13.56 25.07 24.25
N GLU A 191 -12.40 25.59 24.63
CA GLU A 191 -11.41 26.13 23.69
C GLU A 191 -10.90 25.07 22.69
N ILE A 192 -10.66 23.83 23.15
CA ILE A 192 -10.26 22.72 22.29
C ILE A 192 -11.34 22.41 21.24
N LEU A 193 -12.62 22.38 21.64
CA LEU A 193 -13.73 22.17 20.70
C LEU A 193 -13.89 23.32 19.69
N GLN A 194 -13.63 24.56 20.10
CA GLN A 194 -13.61 25.70 19.19
C GLN A 194 -12.49 25.56 18.14
N ARG A 195 -11.29 25.10 18.55
CA ARG A 195 -10.20 24.81 17.61
C ARG A 195 -10.59 23.75 16.57
N PHE A 196 -11.24 22.66 16.98
CA PHE A 196 -11.74 21.67 16.02
C PHE A 196 -12.74 22.26 15.02
N SER A 197 -13.61 23.15 15.48
CA SER A 197 -14.57 23.84 14.59
C SER A 197 -13.89 24.82 13.64
N SER A 198 -12.76 25.41 14.03
CA SER A 198 -11.95 26.26 13.14
C SER A 198 -11.29 25.43 12.05
N ILE A 199 -10.69 24.30 12.43
CA ILE A 199 -10.03 23.37 11.50
C ILE A 199 -11.05 22.84 10.47
N GLU A 200 -12.25 22.47 10.90
CA GLU A 200 -13.33 22.06 10.00
C GLU A 200 -13.63 23.12 8.93
N LYS A 201 -13.73 24.40 9.32
CA LYS A 201 -13.99 25.49 8.37
C LYS A 201 -12.85 25.70 7.39
N GLU A 202 -11.60 25.64 7.87
CA GLU A 202 -10.42 25.72 7.01
C GLU A 202 -10.38 24.58 5.99
N LEU A 203 -10.64 23.34 6.43
CA LEU A 203 -10.69 22.17 5.55
C LEU A 203 -11.76 22.32 4.45
N ASN A 204 -12.98 22.74 4.82
CA ASN A 204 -14.05 22.97 3.85
C ASN A 204 -13.71 24.09 2.85
N ALA A 205 -13.02 25.14 3.30
CA ALA A 205 -12.58 26.23 2.42
C ALA A 205 -11.53 25.77 1.41
N VAL A 206 -10.56 24.96 1.86
CA VAL A 206 -9.53 24.36 0.98
C VAL A 206 -10.16 23.43 -0.05
N GLU A 207 -11.13 22.60 0.36
CA GLU A 207 -11.87 21.73 -0.57
C GLU A 207 -12.62 22.54 -1.62
N GLN A 208 -13.35 23.57 -1.21
CA GLN A 208 -14.10 24.42 -2.13
C GLN A 208 -13.19 25.17 -3.12
N GLN A 209 -12.00 25.59 -2.66
CA GLN A 209 -11.01 26.22 -3.53
C GLN A 209 -10.48 25.23 -4.57
N ALA A 210 -10.14 24.01 -4.17
CA ALA A 210 -9.65 22.97 -5.08
C ALA A 210 -10.69 22.63 -6.16
N GLU A 211 -11.96 22.51 -5.80
CA GLU A 211 -13.06 22.29 -6.76
C GLU A 211 -13.17 23.43 -7.78
N ASN A 212 -13.09 24.68 -7.32
CA ASN A 212 -13.18 25.85 -8.18
C ASN A 212 -11.99 25.97 -9.14
N GLU A 213 -10.79 25.65 -8.67
CA GLU A 213 -9.59 25.58 -9.52
C GLU A 213 -9.69 24.48 -10.58
N ALA A 214 -10.15 23.28 -10.20
CA ALA A 214 -10.35 22.18 -11.14
C ALA A 214 -11.38 22.54 -12.22
N ARG A 215 -12.52 23.13 -11.84
CA ARG A 215 -13.55 23.60 -12.79
C ARG A 215 -13.01 24.67 -13.73
N THR A 216 -12.20 25.59 -13.22
CA THR A 216 -11.57 26.63 -14.03
C THR A 216 -10.64 26.01 -15.07
N ARG A 217 -9.74 25.10 -14.67
CA ARG A 217 -8.81 24.42 -15.60
C ARG A 217 -9.53 23.63 -16.70
N VAL A 218 -10.60 22.92 -16.38
CA VAL A 218 -11.40 22.19 -17.37
C VAL A 218 -12.03 23.16 -18.38
N ARG A 219 -12.54 24.31 -17.93
CA ARG A 219 -13.09 25.35 -18.81
C ARG A 219 -12.03 25.98 -19.71
N THR A 220 -10.82 26.24 -19.21
CA THR A 220 -9.73 26.79 -20.03
C THR A 220 -9.24 25.78 -21.07
N ALA A 221 -9.15 24.50 -20.71
CA ALA A 221 -8.76 23.42 -21.63
C ALA A 221 -9.81 23.22 -22.75
N ALA A 222 -11.10 23.31 -22.43
CA ALA A 222 -12.18 23.23 -23.42
C ALA A 222 -12.27 24.45 -24.35
N ALA A 223 -11.82 25.63 -23.90
CA ALA A 223 -11.80 26.85 -24.72
C ALA A 223 -10.55 26.98 -25.62
N SER A 224 -9.57 26.09 -25.45
CA SER A 224 -8.30 26.07 -26.22
C SER A 224 -8.18 24.87 -27.18
N SER A 225 -9.24 24.06 -27.29
CA SER A 225 -9.41 22.99 -28.30
C SER A 225 -10.41 23.43 -29.37
#